data_AF-A0A098Y4C4-F1
#
_entry.id   AF-A0A098Y4C4-F1
#
_cell.length_a   1.000
_cell.length_b   1.000
_cell.length_c   1.000
_cell.angle_alpha   90.00
_cell.angle_beta   90.00
_cell.angle_gamma   90.00
#
_symmetry.space_group_name_H-M   'P 1'
#
loop_
_entity.id
_entity.type
_entity.pdbx_description
1 polymer ?
#
loop_
_entity_poly.entity_id
_entity_poly.type
_entity_poly.pdbx_seq_one_letter_code
_entity_poly.pdbx_strand_id
1 'polypeptide(L)'
;MTPPPGPQTPDESTTRTTSSVKLTGLTKRLAALDQAQRENIGDFLTTVAATDGHVSPEEIKILTRVFKLLGLDPASVYSRVHAATTGGITAAVAPVTVRASSPGAHAYAIPPAPAARPDAGAPRDPAAPVQLDAATVAAKLAETSAVTALLGSIFTDEEPAPPSLPATTGPSIAGLDAAHSTLLTVLVGRGSWARAELEAECAGLGLLPDGAVDTLNEAAYERVGDPLVDGEDPITIDPAVAQEMQA
;
A
#
# COMPACT_ATOMS: atom_id res chain seq x y z
N MET A 1 1.28 22.28 54.45
CA MET A 1 1.94 20.98 54.20
C MET A 1 1.12 20.29 53.12
N THR A 2 1.52 20.48 51.86
CA THR A 2 0.76 20.08 50.68
C THR A 2 1.62 19.06 49.93
N PRO A 3 1.09 17.88 49.54
CA PRO A 3 1.88 16.84 48.91
C PRO A 3 2.31 17.25 47.49
N PRO A 4 3.45 16.74 46.98
CA PRO A 4 3.92 17.04 45.63
C PRO A 4 3.10 16.27 44.57
N PRO A 5 2.90 16.83 43.36
CA PRO A 5 2.29 16.10 42.25
C PRO A 5 3.27 15.04 41.72
N GLY A 6 2.73 13.83 41.48
CA GLY A 6 3.46 12.70 40.92
C GLY A 6 3.90 12.91 39.46
N PRO A 7 4.77 12.03 38.93
CA PRO A 7 5.31 12.15 37.59
C PRO A 7 4.22 11.92 36.53
N GLN A 8 4.01 12.92 35.68
CA GLN A 8 3.17 12.80 34.49
C GLN A 8 3.88 11.93 33.46
N THR A 9 3.25 10.83 33.09
CA THR A 9 3.57 10.03 31.90
C THR A 9 3.30 10.87 30.64
N PRO A 10 4.26 11.03 29.71
CA PRO A 10 3.96 11.64 28.42
C PRO A 10 3.17 10.66 27.55
N ASP A 11 1.97 11.09 27.16
CA ASP A 11 1.07 10.42 26.23
C ASP A 11 1.69 10.36 24.83
N GLU A 12 1.80 9.15 24.29
CA GLU A 12 2.48 8.77 23.05
C GLU A 12 1.61 9.00 21.79
N SER A 13 0.84 10.09 21.75
CA SER A 13 -0.16 10.34 20.69
C SER A 13 0.06 11.66 19.93
N THR A 14 1.24 11.90 19.36
CA THR A 14 1.40 12.93 18.30
C THR A 14 2.63 12.62 17.44
N THR A 15 2.45 11.74 16.45
CA THR A 15 3.28 11.74 15.23
C THR A 15 2.37 11.98 14.03
N ARG A 16 1.67 13.11 14.02
CA ARG A 16 1.17 13.65 12.74
C ARG A 16 2.37 14.20 11.99
N THR A 17 2.74 13.52 10.91
CA THR A 17 3.83 13.87 10.00
C THR A 17 3.56 15.25 9.39
N THR A 18 4.04 16.31 10.02
CA THR A 18 4.09 17.66 9.44
C THR A 18 5.33 17.79 8.56
N SER A 19 5.48 16.89 7.57
CA SER A 19 6.53 17.01 6.57
C SER A 19 6.19 18.17 5.63
N SER A 20 6.99 19.23 5.67
CA SER A 20 6.90 20.35 4.72
C SER A 20 7.18 19.86 3.30
N VAL A 21 6.14 19.75 2.49
CA VAL A 21 6.24 19.27 1.09
C VAL A 21 6.90 20.36 0.23
N LYS A 22 8.08 20.04 -0.33
CA LYS A 22 8.80 20.91 -1.27
C LYS A 22 8.21 20.72 -2.68
N LEU A 23 7.43 21.68 -3.15
CA LEU A 23 6.62 21.59 -4.39
C LEU A 23 7.34 22.04 -5.68
N THR A 24 8.58 22.53 -5.59
CA THR A 24 9.27 23.24 -6.69
C THR A 24 9.66 22.36 -7.88
N GLY A 25 10.03 21.09 -7.66
CA GLY A 25 10.40 20.16 -8.74
C GLY A 25 9.19 19.50 -9.44
N LEU A 26 8.06 19.40 -8.74
CA LEU A 26 6.88 18.68 -9.23
C LEU A 26 6.15 19.47 -10.32
N THR A 27 6.22 20.80 -10.31
CA THR A 27 5.54 21.69 -11.27
C THR A 27 5.93 21.40 -12.73
N LYS A 28 7.19 21.03 -12.99
CA LYS A 28 7.66 20.69 -14.35
C LYS A 28 7.08 19.36 -14.85
N ARG A 29 6.99 18.36 -13.96
CA ARG A 29 6.38 17.06 -14.28
C ARG A 29 4.86 17.18 -14.45
N LEU A 30 4.22 17.98 -13.60
CA LEU A 30 2.78 18.30 -13.69
C LEU A 30 2.41 19.02 -14.99
N ALA A 31 3.29 19.88 -15.51
CA ALA A 31 3.07 20.59 -16.76
C ALA A 31 3.11 19.69 -18.01
N ALA A 32 3.75 18.52 -17.94
CA ALA A 32 3.82 17.55 -19.03
C ALA A 32 2.57 16.65 -19.12
N LEU A 33 1.70 16.68 -18.11
CA LEU A 33 0.49 15.86 -18.04
C LEU A 33 -0.66 16.50 -18.80
N ASP A 34 -1.51 15.67 -19.39
CA ASP A 34 -2.76 16.10 -20.02
C ASP A 34 -3.82 16.51 -18.97
N GLN A 35 -4.92 17.11 -19.43
CA GLN A 35 -5.99 17.59 -18.54
C GLN A 35 -6.65 16.44 -17.76
N ALA A 36 -6.82 15.27 -18.38
CA ALA A 36 -7.47 14.12 -17.75
C ALA A 36 -6.60 13.53 -16.63
N GLN A 37 -5.29 13.46 -16.85
CA GLN A 37 -4.30 13.04 -15.85
C GLN A 37 -4.26 13.99 -14.66
N ARG A 38 -4.32 15.31 -14.90
CA ARG A 38 -4.37 16.30 -13.81
C ARG A 38 -5.62 16.15 -12.98
N GLU A 39 -6.77 15.92 -13.61
CA GLU A 39 -8.04 15.65 -12.92
C GLU A 39 -7.99 14.37 -12.06
N ASN A 40 -7.46 13.27 -12.62
CA ASN A 40 -7.29 12.01 -11.90
C ASN A 40 -6.38 12.15 -10.68
N ILE A 41 -5.27 12.89 -10.80
CA ILE A 41 -4.37 13.17 -9.68
C ILE A 41 -5.08 13.99 -8.60
N GLY A 42 -5.89 14.98 -8.99
CA GLY A 42 -6.71 15.76 -8.07
C GLY A 42 -7.71 14.90 -7.30
N ASP A 43 -8.38 13.96 -7.96
CA ASP A 43 -9.34 13.04 -7.34
C ASP A 43 -8.68 12.03 -6.42
N PHE A 44 -7.54 11.48 -6.84
CA PHE A 44 -6.75 10.59 -6.02
C PHE A 44 -6.29 11.27 -4.73
N LEU A 45 -5.69 12.47 -4.82
CA LEU A 45 -5.24 13.22 -3.65
C LEU A 45 -6.39 13.59 -2.71
N THR A 46 -7.56 13.88 -3.26
CA THR A 46 -8.75 14.17 -2.46
C THR A 46 -9.28 12.92 -1.73
N THR A 47 -9.21 11.76 -2.37
CA THR A 47 -9.61 10.48 -1.79
C THR A 47 -8.67 10.04 -0.66
N VAL A 48 -7.35 10.18 -0.89
CA VAL A 48 -6.33 9.90 0.14
C VAL A 48 -6.53 10.79 1.36
N ALA A 49 -6.76 12.09 1.14
CA ALA A 49 -7.03 13.03 2.23
C ALA A 49 -8.33 12.71 3.00
N ALA A 50 -9.32 12.12 2.34
CA ALA A 50 -10.60 11.76 2.96
C ALA A 50 -10.59 10.40 3.70
N THR A 51 -9.52 9.60 3.57
CA THR A 51 -9.46 8.22 4.09
C THR A 51 -9.47 8.16 5.62
N ASP A 52 -8.93 9.18 6.29
CA ASP A 52 -8.91 9.28 7.77
C ASP A 52 -10.26 9.76 8.36
N GLY A 53 -11.29 9.93 7.52
CA GLY A 53 -12.64 10.34 7.94
C GLY A 53 -12.76 11.80 8.43
N HIS A 54 -11.65 12.51 8.59
CA HIS A 54 -11.60 13.91 9.00
C HIS A 54 -10.61 14.69 8.14
N VAL A 55 -11.08 15.71 7.44
CA VAL A 55 -10.22 16.62 6.65
C VAL A 55 -10.04 17.94 7.41
N SER A 56 -8.80 18.23 7.81
CA SER A 56 -8.44 19.43 8.56
C SER A 56 -8.32 20.68 7.65
N PRO A 57 -8.46 21.91 8.20
CA PRO A 57 -8.30 23.14 7.42
C PRO A 57 -6.87 23.33 6.88
N GLU A 58 -5.86 22.69 7.45
CA GLU A 58 -4.48 22.72 6.94
C GLU A 58 -4.33 21.83 5.70
N GLU A 59 -4.93 20.64 5.71
CA GLU A 59 -4.97 19.76 4.54
C GLU A 59 -5.74 20.39 3.37
N ILE A 60 -6.85 21.08 3.64
CA ILE A 60 -7.58 21.81 2.61
C ILE A 60 -6.71 22.91 1.99
N LYS A 61 -5.90 23.62 2.79
CA LYS A 61 -4.95 24.63 2.26
C LYS A 61 -3.87 24.01 1.38
N ILE A 62 -3.36 22.84 1.75
CA ILE A 62 -2.37 22.09 0.96
C ILE A 62 -3.00 21.61 -0.35
N LEU A 63 -4.17 20.98 -0.28
CA LEU A 63 -4.92 20.50 -1.43
C LEU A 63 -5.27 21.64 -2.40
N THR A 64 -5.69 22.80 -1.87
CA THR A 64 -5.92 24.03 -2.64
C THR A 64 -4.65 24.51 -3.36
N ARG A 65 -3.49 24.41 -2.71
CA ARG A 65 -2.21 24.78 -3.32
C ARG A 65 -1.82 23.80 -4.43
N VAL A 66 -2.03 22.50 -4.21
CA VAL A 66 -1.76 21.46 -5.22
C VAL A 66 -2.70 21.59 -6.42
N PHE A 67 -3.98 21.88 -6.22
CA PHE A 67 -4.94 22.12 -7.30
C PHE A 67 -4.52 23.33 -8.17
N LYS A 68 -4.06 24.41 -7.55
CA LYS A 68 -3.48 25.56 -8.29
C LYS A 68 -2.26 25.18 -9.13
N LEU A 69 -1.41 24.29 -8.63
CA LEU A 69 -0.24 23.80 -9.36
C LEU A 69 -0.62 22.85 -10.51
N LEU A 70 -1.69 22.07 -10.33
CA LEU A 70 -2.29 21.22 -11.36
C LEU A 70 -3.11 22.01 -12.40
N GLY A 71 -3.28 23.33 -12.24
CA GLY A 71 -4.16 24.12 -13.10
C GLY A 71 -5.64 23.76 -12.98
N LEU A 72 -6.06 23.15 -11.87
CA LEU A 72 -7.44 22.81 -11.56
C LEU A 72 -8.12 23.94 -10.77
N ASP A 73 -9.45 23.98 -10.82
CA ASP A 73 -10.23 24.97 -10.09
C ASP A 73 -10.12 24.77 -8.56
N PRO A 74 -9.60 25.74 -7.80
CA PRO A 74 -9.48 25.63 -6.35
C PRO A 74 -10.83 25.60 -5.62
N ALA A 75 -11.91 26.12 -6.23
CA ALA A 75 -13.24 26.06 -5.62
C ALA A 75 -13.83 24.65 -5.62
N SER A 76 -13.37 23.78 -6.54
CA SER A 76 -13.79 22.37 -6.62
C SER A 76 -13.29 21.49 -5.47
N VAL A 77 -12.26 21.93 -4.72
CA VAL A 77 -11.64 21.16 -3.62
C VAL A 77 -12.68 20.77 -2.55
N TYR A 78 -13.49 21.72 -2.11
CA TYR A 78 -14.51 21.48 -1.09
C TYR A 78 -15.60 20.50 -1.57
N SER A 79 -16.03 20.65 -2.83
CA SER A 79 -17.02 19.75 -3.43
C SER A 79 -16.49 18.32 -3.57
N ARG A 80 -15.21 18.18 -3.97
CA ARG A 80 -14.56 16.86 -4.15
C ARG A 80 -14.27 16.21 -2.80
N VAL A 81 -13.82 16.96 -1.80
CA VAL A 81 -13.64 16.44 -0.43
C VAL A 81 -14.98 15.93 0.10
N HIS A 82 -16.05 16.70 -0.07
CA HIS A 82 -17.37 16.27 0.36
C HIS A 82 -17.81 14.99 -0.35
N ALA A 83 -17.64 14.89 -1.68
CA ALA A 83 -17.97 13.71 -2.47
C ALA A 83 -17.12 12.48 -2.09
N ALA A 84 -15.84 12.67 -1.76
CA ALA A 84 -14.93 11.61 -1.33
C ALA A 84 -15.25 11.11 0.09
N THR A 85 -15.52 12.02 1.04
CA THR A 85 -15.94 11.66 2.41
C THR A 85 -17.32 11.00 2.43
N THR A 86 -18.22 11.40 1.54
CA THR A 86 -19.53 10.76 1.39
C THR A 86 -19.51 9.55 0.44
N GLY A 87 -18.35 9.13 -0.07
CA GLY A 87 -18.18 7.87 -0.81
C GLY A 87 -19.23 7.64 -1.90
N GLY A 88 -19.46 8.64 -2.77
CA GLY A 88 -20.45 8.49 -3.84
C GLY A 88 -21.91 8.55 -3.38
N ILE A 89 -22.21 9.14 -2.22
CA ILE A 89 -23.58 9.60 -1.89
C ILE A 89 -23.83 10.98 -2.54
N THR A 90 -23.54 11.11 -3.84
CA THR A 90 -24.08 12.19 -4.68
C THR A 90 -25.21 11.66 -5.56
N ALA A 91 -26.19 11.03 -4.91
CA ALA A 91 -27.55 10.91 -5.43
C ALA A 91 -28.60 10.61 -4.33
N ALA A 92 -28.47 11.14 -3.10
CA ALA A 92 -29.55 11.00 -2.10
C ALA A 92 -29.48 12.02 -0.95
N VAL A 93 -29.52 13.32 -1.26
CA VAL A 93 -29.99 14.35 -0.29
C VAL A 93 -31.45 14.74 -0.61
N ALA A 94 -32.24 13.75 -1.00
CA ALA A 94 -33.69 13.77 -1.00
C ALA A 94 -34.16 12.37 -0.60
N PRO A 95 -35.25 12.23 0.18
CA PRO A 95 -35.81 10.91 0.46
C PRO A 95 -36.16 10.23 -0.86
N VAL A 96 -35.50 9.10 -1.14
CA VAL A 96 -35.80 8.25 -2.30
C VAL A 96 -37.21 7.69 -2.10
N THR A 97 -38.17 8.33 -2.77
CA THR A 97 -39.56 7.86 -2.81
C THR A 97 -39.63 6.68 -3.77
N VAL A 98 -39.55 5.47 -3.22
CA VAL A 98 -39.90 4.25 -3.95
C VAL A 98 -41.41 4.31 -4.21
N ARG A 99 -41.79 4.72 -5.43
CA ARG A 99 -43.18 4.78 -5.94
C ARG A 99 -44.09 5.76 -5.18
N ALA A 100 -44.66 6.73 -5.89
CA ALA A 100 -45.78 7.50 -5.35
C ALA A 100 -46.91 6.51 -4.97
N SER A 101 -47.33 6.54 -3.70
CA SER A 101 -48.49 5.76 -3.25
C SER A 101 -49.69 6.18 -4.08
N SER A 102 -50.16 5.27 -4.95
CA SER A 102 -51.46 5.39 -5.55
C SER A 102 -52.44 4.80 -4.53
N PRO A 103 -53.43 5.56 -4.03
CA PRO A 103 -54.46 5.00 -3.17
C PRO A 103 -55.41 4.16 -4.04
N GLY A 104 -54.95 2.94 -4.34
CA GLY A 104 -55.68 1.92 -5.08
C GLY A 104 -55.85 0.71 -4.17
N ALA A 105 -57.11 0.43 -3.84
CA ALA A 105 -57.55 -0.51 -2.83
C ALA A 105 -57.06 -1.95 -3.03
N HIS A 106 -55.98 -2.34 -2.36
CA HIS A 106 -55.76 -3.72 -1.91
C HIS A 106 -54.92 -3.71 -0.63
N ALA A 107 -55.62 -3.72 0.52
CA ALA A 107 -55.01 -4.05 1.80
C ALA A 107 -54.60 -5.52 1.78
N TYR A 108 -53.32 -5.80 1.54
CA TYR A 108 -52.78 -7.13 1.83
C TYR A 108 -52.70 -7.27 3.35
N ALA A 109 -53.65 -8.02 3.92
CA ALA A 109 -53.60 -8.43 5.31
C ALA A 109 -52.34 -9.27 5.54
N ILE A 110 -51.48 -8.81 6.45
CA ILE A 110 -50.36 -9.60 6.95
C ILE A 110 -50.95 -10.88 7.56
N PRO A 111 -50.47 -12.09 7.19
CA PRO A 111 -50.89 -13.31 7.85
C PRO A 111 -50.71 -13.16 9.37
N PRO A 112 -51.71 -13.52 10.20
CA PRO A 112 -51.56 -13.45 11.64
C PRO A 112 -50.31 -14.25 12.04
N ALA A 113 -49.48 -13.65 12.89
CA ALA A 113 -48.30 -14.33 13.44
C ALA A 113 -48.74 -15.69 13.98
N PRO A 114 -48.03 -16.79 13.63
CA PRO A 114 -48.37 -18.10 14.15
C PRO A 114 -48.41 -18.01 15.68
N ALA A 115 -49.51 -18.50 16.27
CA ALA A 115 -49.73 -18.48 17.70
C ALA A 115 -48.44 -18.90 18.41
N ALA A 116 -48.03 -18.06 19.35
CA ALA A 116 -46.81 -18.19 20.12
C ALA A 116 -46.50 -19.67 20.39
N ARG A 117 -45.38 -20.15 19.86
CA ARG A 117 -44.71 -21.31 20.45
C ARG A 117 -44.58 -20.97 21.95
N PRO A 118 -44.91 -21.88 22.89
CA PRO A 118 -45.01 -21.55 24.32
C PRO A 118 -43.77 -20.89 24.93
N ASP A 119 -42.64 -20.91 24.22
CA ASP A 119 -41.32 -20.52 24.74
C ASP A 119 -40.70 -19.29 24.05
N ALA A 120 -41.43 -18.59 23.17
CA ALA A 120 -40.88 -17.42 22.44
C ALA A 120 -40.95 -16.08 23.21
N GLY A 121 -41.53 -16.08 24.42
CA GLY A 121 -41.69 -14.89 25.27
C GLY A 121 -41.01 -14.98 26.63
N ALA A 122 -40.27 -16.06 26.92
CA ALA A 122 -39.47 -16.13 28.13
C ALA A 122 -38.22 -15.25 27.96
N PRO A 123 -37.85 -14.40 28.94
CA PRO A 123 -36.57 -13.71 28.91
C PRO A 123 -35.48 -14.77 28.79
N ARG A 124 -34.75 -14.75 27.67
CA ARG A 124 -33.56 -15.59 27.51
C ARG A 124 -32.58 -15.14 28.58
N ASP A 125 -32.30 -16.03 29.54
CA ASP A 125 -31.33 -15.74 30.60
C ASP A 125 -30.01 -15.29 29.95
N PRO A 126 -29.52 -14.06 30.23
CA PRO A 126 -28.26 -13.57 29.66
C PRO A 126 -27.05 -14.37 30.15
N ALA A 127 -27.24 -15.24 31.14
CA ALA A 127 -26.25 -16.16 31.69
C ALA A 127 -26.31 -17.58 31.10
N ALA A 128 -27.27 -17.88 30.20
CA ALA A 128 -27.34 -19.19 29.58
C ALA A 128 -26.16 -19.37 28.60
N PRO A 129 -25.27 -20.36 28.81
CA PRO A 129 -24.10 -20.54 27.97
C PRO A 129 -24.54 -20.85 26.54
N VAL A 130 -23.88 -20.22 25.56
CA VAL A 130 -24.03 -20.55 24.14
C VAL A 130 -23.68 -22.03 23.99
N GLN A 131 -24.67 -22.86 23.67
CA GLN A 131 -24.45 -24.28 23.42
C GLN A 131 -23.79 -24.44 22.06
N LEU A 132 -22.49 -24.70 22.09
CA LEU A 132 -21.71 -25.05 20.92
C LEU A 132 -21.94 -26.53 20.59
N ASP A 133 -22.26 -26.80 19.33
CA ASP A 133 -22.28 -28.16 18.83
C ASP A 133 -20.84 -28.66 18.63
N ALA A 134 -20.41 -29.56 19.51
CA ALA A 134 -19.08 -30.13 19.50
C ALA A 134 -18.75 -30.86 18.18
N ALA A 135 -19.74 -31.43 17.50
CA ALA A 135 -19.53 -32.08 16.21
C ALA A 135 -19.16 -31.06 15.12
N THR A 136 -19.87 -29.93 15.09
CA THR A 136 -19.59 -28.82 14.16
C THR A 136 -18.24 -28.19 14.45
N VAL A 137 -17.87 -28.00 15.72
CA VAL A 137 -16.55 -27.47 16.12
C VAL A 137 -15.42 -28.42 15.69
N ALA A 138 -15.57 -29.72 15.93
CA ALA A 138 -14.58 -30.72 15.53
C ALA A 138 -14.38 -30.76 14.00
N ALA A 139 -15.47 -30.68 13.22
CA ALA A 139 -15.40 -30.62 11.77
C ALA A 139 -14.63 -29.38 11.28
N LYS A 140 -14.93 -28.19 11.84
CA LYS A 140 -14.26 -26.94 11.46
C LYS A 140 -12.77 -26.92 11.82
N LEU A 141 -12.40 -27.52 12.96
CA LEU A 141 -11.00 -27.66 13.36
C LEU A 141 -10.24 -28.64 12.44
N ALA A 142 -10.88 -29.74 12.02
CA ALA A 142 -10.29 -30.69 11.08
C ALA A 142 -10.07 -30.07 9.69
N GLU A 143 -11.06 -29.31 9.19
CA GLU A 143 -10.93 -28.54 7.95
C GLU A 143 -9.77 -27.53 8.02
N THR A 144 -9.64 -26.79 9.14
CA THR A 144 -8.54 -25.84 9.34
C THR A 144 -7.19 -26.55 9.40
N SER A 145 -7.10 -27.67 10.11
CA SER A 145 -5.87 -28.46 10.21
C SER A 145 -5.41 -28.99 8.85
N ALA A 146 -6.34 -29.42 7.99
CA ALA A 146 -6.01 -29.91 6.66
C ALA A 146 -5.49 -28.79 5.75
N VAL A 147 -6.11 -27.61 5.80
CA VAL A 147 -5.66 -26.44 5.03
C VAL A 147 -4.30 -25.94 5.50
N THR A 148 -4.07 -25.89 6.82
CA THR A 148 -2.77 -25.51 7.37
C THR A 148 -1.66 -26.49 6.97
N ALA A 149 -1.93 -27.80 6.97
CA ALA A 149 -0.96 -28.80 6.51
C ALA A 149 -0.62 -28.63 5.03
N LEU A 150 -1.63 -28.34 4.19
CA LEU A 150 -1.44 -28.11 2.75
C LEU A 150 -0.64 -26.83 2.47
N LEU A 151 -0.98 -25.72 3.13
CA LEU A 151 -0.21 -24.49 2.98
C LEU A 151 1.21 -24.67 3.53
N GLY A 152 1.36 -25.37 4.66
CA GLY A 152 2.67 -25.75 5.20
C GLY A 152 3.52 -26.49 4.19
N SER A 153 2.96 -27.47 3.47
CA SER A 153 3.69 -28.20 2.42
C SER A 153 4.00 -27.37 1.18
N ILE A 154 3.17 -26.36 0.86
CA ILE A 154 3.40 -25.45 -0.28
C ILE A 154 4.50 -24.43 0.04
N PHE A 155 4.55 -23.96 1.28
CA PHE A 155 5.53 -22.97 1.76
C PHE A 155 6.71 -23.60 2.50
N THR A 156 6.85 -24.94 2.48
CA THR A 156 8.10 -25.57 2.87
C THR A 156 9.07 -25.30 1.73
N ASP A 157 9.87 -24.26 1.93
CA ASP A 157 11.05 -23.97 1.16
C ASP A 157 12.05 -25.11 1.40
N GLU A 158 11.81 -26.27 0.77
CA GLU A 158 12.89 -27.16 0.43
C GLU A 158 13.63 -26.47 -0.71
N GLU A 159 14.37 -25.41 -0.37
CA GLU A 159 15.47 -24.89 -1.17
C GLU A 159 16.31 -26.14 -1.46
N PRO A 160 16.27 -26.69 -2.68
CA PRO A 160 17.21 -27.74 -3.02
C PRO A 160 18.56 -27.08 -2.82
N ALA A 161 19.33 -27.56 -1.83
CA ALA A 161 20.70 -27.08 -1.63
C ALA A 161 21.32 -26.98 -3.03
N PRO A 162 21.68 -25.77 -3.49
CA PRO A 162 22.03 -25.58 -4.88
C PRO A 162 23.09 -26.63 -5.20
N PRO A 163 23.03 -27.28 -6.39
CA PRO A 163 24.15 -28.11 -6.80
C PRO A 163 25.38 -27.26 -6.57
N SER A 164 26.34 -27.77 -5.79
CA SER A 164 27.58 -27.08 -5.49
C SER A 164 28.31 -26.87 -6.81
N LEU A 165 27.91 -25.83 -7.53
CA LEU A 165 28.63 -25.26 -8.64
C LEU A 165 30.00 -24.92 -8.07
N PRO A 166 31.08 -25.21 -8.80
CA PRO A 166 32.42 -24.89 -8.33
C PRO A 166 32.40 -23.43 -7.92
N ALA A 167 32.75 -23.16 -6.65
CA ALA A 167 32.82 -21.80 -6.12
C ALA A 167 33.63 -20.98 -7.12
N THR A 168 32.94 -20.13 -7.88
CA THR A 168 33.61 -19.23 -8.80
C THR A 168 34.38 -18.30 -7.88
N THR A 169 35.68 -18.57 -7.80
CA THR A 169 36.61 -17.85 -6.93
C THR A 169 36.95 -16.57 -7.67
N GLY A 170 35.94 -15.73 -7.86
CA GLY A 170 36.06 -14.38 -8.38
C GLY A 170 36.11 -13.38 -7.23
N PRO A 171 36.64 -12.17 -7.46
CA PRO A 171 36.56 -11.11 -6.46
C PRO A 171 35.09 -10.79 -6.17
N SER A 172 34.62 -11.14 -4.97
CA SER A 172 33.31 -10.73 -4.46
C SER A 172 33.44 -9.31 -3.91
N ILE A 173 32.79 -8.36 -4.56
CA ILE A 173 32.69 -6.98 -4.08
C ILE A 173 31.43 -6.90 -3.25
N ALA A 174 31.53 -6.29 -2.08
CA ALA A 174 30.35 -5.96 -1.32
C ALA A 174 29.41 -7.14 -0.91
N GLY A 175 29.90 -8.37 -0.83
CA GLY A 175 29.03 -9.53 -0.54
C GLY A 175 28.17 -9.99 -1.73
N LEU A 176 28.34 -9.34 -2.89
CA LEU A 176 27.80 -9.80 -4.17
C LEU A 176 28.55 -11.04 -4.64
N ASP A 177 27.84 -11.92 -5.36
CA ASP A 177 28.50 -13.00 -6.08
C ASP A 177 29.41 -12.45 -7.19
N ALA A 178 30.20 -13.34 -7.80
CA ALA A 178 31.17 -12.93 -8.81
C ALA A 178 30.54 -12.39 -10.10
N ALA A 179 29.33 -12.84 -10.49
CA ALA A 179 28.66 -12.36 -11.69
C ALA A 179 28.21 -10.91 -11.47
N HIS A 180 27.57 -10.63 -10.33
CA HIS A 180 27.16 -9.27 -9.94
C HIS A 180 28.35 -8.36 -9.66
N SER A 181 29.44 -8.87 -9.08
CA SER A 181 30.68 -8.11 -8.87
C SER A 181 31.36 -7.73 -10.19
N THR A 182 31.32 -8.63 -11.17
CA THR A 182 31.82 -8.37 -12.53
C THR A 182 30.95 -7.31 -13.22
N LEU A 183 29.62 -7.45 -13.14
CA LEU A 183 28.67 -6.48 -13.67
C LEU A 183 28.90 -5.09 -13.06
N LEU A 184 29.03 -4.98 -11.73
CA LEU A 184 29.35 -3.73 -11.03
C LEU A 184 30.61 -3.07 -11.60
N THR A 185 31.69 -3.83 -11.78
CA THR A 185 32.95 -3.33 -12.32
C THR A 185 32.78 -2.78 -13.74
N VAL A 186 32.02 -3.48 -14.58
CA VAL A 186 31.72 -3.04 -15.95
C VAL A 186 30.90 -1.76 -15.95
N LEU A 187 29.83 -1.70 -15.15
CA LEU A 187 28.90 -0.57 -15.10
C LEU A 187 29.59 0.74 -14.69
N VAL A 188 30.44 0.66 -13.67
CA VAL A 188 31.20 1.82 -13.14
C VAL A 188 32.18 2.39 -14.17
N GLY A 189 32.68 1.57 -15.10
CA GLY A 189 33.61 2.02 -16.13
C GLY A 189 33.02 3.02 -17.15
N ARG A 190 31.70 3.01 -17.36
CA ARG A 190 31.01 3.88 -18.34
C ARG A 190 30.09 4.92 -17.71
N GLY A 191 29.60 4.71 -16.49
CA GLY A 191 28.76 5.64 -15.73
C GLY A 191 27.33 5.86 -16.26
N SER A 192 27.09 5.64 -17.56
CA SER A 192 25.76 5.66 -18.18
C SER A 192 25.66 4.63 -19.31
N TRP A 193 24.51 3.96 -19.37
CA TRP A 193 24.26 2.80 -20.23
C TRP A 193 22.88 2.89 -20.88
N ALA A 194 22.78 2.51 -22.15
CA ALA A 194 21.47 2.26 -22.75
C ALA A 194 20.92 0.92 -22.25
N ARG A 195 19.60 0.78 -22.16
CA ARG A 195 18.94 -0.45 -21.69
C ARG A 195 19.40 -1.70 -22.45
N ALA A 196 19.50 -1.60 -23.78
CA ALA A 196 19.93 -2.70 -24.65
C ALA A 196 21.40 -3.12 -24.43
N GLU A 197 22.27 -2.20 -24.01
CA GLU A 197 23.67 -2.52 -23.71
C GLU A 197 23.78 -3.26 -22.38
N LEU A 198 23.03 -2.82 -21.35
CA LEU A 198 22.94 -3.55 -20.07
C LEU A 198 22.46 -4.99 -20.30
N GLU A 199 21.42 -5.16 -21.10
CA GLU A 199 20.86 -6.49 -21.41
C GLU A 199 21.90 -7.42 -22.06
N ALA A 200 22.74 -6.88 -22.94
CA ALA A 200 23.82 -7.64 -23.57
C ALA A 200 24.92 -8.05 -22.57
N GLU A 201 25.32 -7.14 -21.67
CA GLU A 201 26.30 -7.43 -20.62
C GLU A 201 25.76 -8.47 -19.62
N CYS A 202 24.51 -8.30 -19.17
CA CYS A 202 23.83 -9.25 -18.30
C CYS A 202 23.70 -10.64 -18.95
N ALA A 203 23.36 -10.70 -20.25
CA ALA A 203 23.30 -11.96 -20.99
C ALA A 203 24.66 -12.68 -21.05
N GLY A 204 25.76 -11.93 -21.18
CA GLY A 204 27.12 -12.48 -21.13
C GLY A 204 27.49 -13.10 -19.78
N LEU A 205 26.87 -12.61 -18.70
CA LEU A 205 27.07 -13.09 -17.33
C LEU A 205 26.01 -14.08 -16.86
N GLY A 206 25.00 -14.39 -17.69
CA GLY A 206 23.89 -15.27 -17.33
C GLY A 206 22.91 -14.66 -16.33
N LEU A 207 22.86 -13.33 -16.24
CA LEU A 207 21.99 -12.59 -15.32
C LEU A 207 20.75 -12.05 -16.03
N LEU A 208 19.64 -11.98 -15.31
CA LEU A 208 18.45 -11.26 -15.77
C LEU A 208 18.65 -9.76 -15.48
N PRO A 209 18.42 -8.85 -16.44
CA PRO A 209 18.81 -7.44 -16.31
C PRO A 209 18.15 -6.74 -15.11
N ASP A 210 16.83 -6.87 -14.98
CA ASP A 210 16.09 -6.23 -13.88
C ASP A 210 16.47 -6.83 -12.52
N GLY A 211 16.62 -8.16 -12.44
CA GLY A 211 17.05 -8.82 -11.21
C GLY A 211 18.48 -8.46 -10.81
N ALA A 212 19.37 -8.26 -11.79
CA ALA A 212 20.74 -7.85 -11.54
C ALA A 212 20.81 -6.41 -11.03
N VAL A 213 20.03 -5.49 -11.63
CA VAL A 213 19.93 -4.10 -11.16
C VAL A 213 19.35 -4.03 -9.75
N ASP A 214 18.31 -4.82 -9.47
CA ASP A 214 17.70 -4.90 -8.14
C ASP A 214 18.70 -5.39 -7.09
N THR A 215 19.40 -6.50 -7.37
CA THR A 215 20.44 -7.05 -6.49
C THR A 215 21.58 -6.06 -6.23
N LEU A 216 22.00 -5.31 -7.27
CA LEU A 216 23.02 -4.27 -7.12
C LEU A 216 22.52 -3.09 -6.27
N ASN A 217 21.28 -2.66 -6.47
CA ASN A 217 20.68 -1.57 -5.68
C ASN A 217 20.45 -1.99 -4.23
N GLU A 218 20.02 -3.21 -3.97
CA GLU A 218 19.90 -3.75 -2.61
C GLU A 218 21.24 -3.74 -1.89
N ALA A 219 22.30 -4.26 -2.52
CA ALA A 219 23.65 -4.21 -1.97
C ALA A 219 24.17 -2.78 -1.74
N ALA A 220 23.76 -1.83 -2.59
CA ALA A 220 24.08 -0.41 -2.44
C ALA A 220 23.36 0.20 -1.24
N TYR A 221 22.07 -0.10 -1.07
CA TYR A 221 21.29 0.34 0.09
C TYR A 221 21.86 -0.21 1.41
N GLU A 222 22.28 -1.47 1.44
CA GLU A 222 22.86 -2.07 2.64
C GLU A 222 24.17 -1.42 3.08
N ARG A 223 25.00 -0.96 2.12
CA ARG A 223 26.29 -0.31 2.42
C ARG A 223 26.21 1.18 2.61
N VAL A 224 25.66 1.86 1.61
CA VAL A 224 25.75 3.31 1.42
C VAL A 224 24.43 3.99 1.78
N GLY A 225 23.32 3.25 1.69
CA GLY A 225 21.98 3.76 1.99
C GLY A 225 21.32 4.51 0.82
N ASP A 226 21.89 4.43 -0.38
CA ASP A 226 21.36 5.03 -1.62
C ASP A 226 21.50 4.01 -2.78
N PRO A 227 20.65 4.04 -3.82
CA PRO A 227 20.73 3.10 -4.92
C PRO A 227 21.95 3.41 -5.80
N LEU A 228 22.56 2.36 -6.34
CA LEU A 228 23.67 2.48 -7.28
C LEU A 228 23.20 2.91 -8.68
N VAL A 229 22.04 2.40 -9.09
CA VAL A 229 21.50 2.49 -10.44
C VAL A 229 20.18 3.27 -10.41
N ASP A 230 20.09 4.31 -11.23
CA ASP A 230 18.89 5.13 -11.41
C ASP A 230 18.50 5.26 -12.89
N GLY A 231 17.19 5.33 -13.15
CA GLY A 231 16.62 5.43 -14.49
C GLY A 231 16.48 4.09 -15.24
N GLU A 232 15.63 4.10 -16.27
CA GLU A 232 15.32 2.92 -17.09
C GLU A 232 16.00 2.95 -18.48
N ASP A 233 16.03 4.11 -19.12
CA ASP A 233 16.79 4.38 -20.36
C ASP A 233 16.99 5.90 -20.55
N PRO A 234 18.21 6.44 -20.45
CA PRO A 234 19.46 5.75 -20.11
C PRO A 234 19.52 5.42 -18.62
N ILE A 235 20.16 4.29 -18.32
CA ILE A 235 20.52 3.87 -16.98
C ILE A 235 21.74 4.68 -16.53
N THR A 236 21.68 5.28 -15.35
CA THR A 236 22.74 6.11 -14.78
C THR A 236 23.29 5.44 -13.53
N ILE A 237 24.61 5.40 -13.40
CA ILE A 237 25.31 4.83 -12.25
C ILE A 237 25.82 5.97 -11.38
N ASP A 238 25.48 5.97 -10.09
CA ASP A 238 26.01 6.95 -9.15
C ASP A 238 27.48 6.61 -8.81
N PRO A 239 28.45 7.47 -9.20
CA PRO A 239 29.86 7.18 -8.98
C PRO A 239 30.27 7.24 -7.50
N ALA A 240 29.56 7.99 -6.66
CA ALA A 240 29.85 8.06 -5.23
C ALA A 240 29.47 6.75 -4.54
N VAL A 241 28.27 6.24 -4.84
CA VAL A 241 27.78 4.95 -4.33
C VAL A 241 28.66 3.81 -4.85
N ALA A 242 28.99 3.81 -6.14
CA ALA A 242 29.88 2.84 -6.76
C ALA A 242 31.25 2.75 -6.08
N GLN A 243 31.86 3.90 -5.78
CA GLN A 243 33.20 3.95 -5.18
C GLN A 243 33.18 3.43 -3.75
N GLU A 244 32.13 3.72 -2.98
CA GLU A 244 31.98 3.25 -1.61
C GLU A 244 31.64 1.76 -1.53
N MET A 245 30.92 1.22 -2.52
CA MET A 245 30.71 -0.22 -2.65
C MET A 245 31.99 -0.99 -2.99
N GLN A 246 32.94 -0.37 -3.69
CA GLN A 246 34.24 -0.96 -4.07
C GLN A 246 35.34 -0.74 -3.01
N ALA A 247 35.09 0.04 -1.97
CA ALA A 247 36.03 0.35 -0.89
C ALA A 247 36.04 -0.72 0.21
#